data_AF-A0A7W1UYR2-F1
#
_entry.id   AF-A0A7W1UYR2-F1
#
_cell.length_a   1.000
_cell.length_b   1.000
_cell.length_c   1.000
_cell.angle_alpha   90.00
_cell.angle_beta   90.00
_cell.angle_gamma   90.00
#
_symmetry.space_group_name_H-M   'P 1'
#
loop_
_entity.id
_entity.type
_entity.pdbx_description
1 polymer ?
#
loop_
_entity_poly.entity_id
_entity_poly.type
_entity_poly.pdbx_seq_one_letter_code
_entity_poly.pdbx_strand_id
1 'polypeptide(L)'
;ALALIHHITLSGNVPFYKSAEFFAGFASFLILEFPTREDTWVQSLLVRKREFINYFDFYNEENFENGYLQFFKIIKKEKISGSERILYFLERKF
;
A
#
# COMPACT_ATOMS: atom_id res chain seq x y z
N ALA A 1 14.66 -2.17 2.25
CA ALA A 1 14.29 -0.77 1.97
C ALA A 1 13.10 -0.38 2.85
N LEU A 2 13.03 0.87 3.33
CA LEU A 2 11.82 1.42 3.97
C LEU A 2 11.02 2.14 2.87
N ALA A 3 9.98 1.49 2.35
CA ALA A 3 9.21 2.05 1.25
C ALA A 3 7.93 2.68 1.80
N LEU A 4 7.96 4.00 1.90
CA LEU A 4 6.80 4.79 2.24
C LEU A 4 5.90 4.88 0.99
N ILE A 5 4.85 4.05 0.89
CA ILE A 5 3.90 4.06 -0.24
C ILE A 5 3.17 5.41 -0.41
N HIS A 6 3.26 6.31 0.57
CA HIS A 6 2.46 7.53 0.71
C HIS A 6 2.19 8.32 -0.58
N HIS A 7 3.08 8.33 -1.58
CA HIS A 7 2.89 9.11 -2.80
C HIS A 7 2.59 8.31 -4.08
N ILE A 8 2.89 7.00 -4.14
CA ILE A 8 2.98 6.31 -5.43
C ILE A 8 1.60 5.87 -5.94
N THR A 9 0.75 5.28 -5.09
CA THR A 9 -0.49 4.64 -5.56
C THR A 9 -1.60 5.64 -5.83
N LEU A 10 -1.76 6.66 -4.98
CA LEU A 10 -2.87 7.61 -5.05
C LEU A 10 -2.61 8.77 -6.04
N SER A 11 -1.35 9.10 -6.31
CA SER A 11 -0.96 10.17 -7.24
C SER A 11 -0.67 9.65 -8.66
N GLY A 12 -0.17 8.42 -8.82
CA GLY A 12 0.27 7.87 -10.11
C GLY A 12 -0.64 6.82 -10.76
N ASN A 13 -1.74 6.42 -10.12
CA ASN A 13 -2.61 5.32 -10.59
C ASN A 13 -1.83 4.01 -10.84
N VAL A 14 -0.82 3.75 -10.00
CA VAL A 14 0.04 2.56 -10.13
C VAL A 14 -0.64 1.39 -9.40
N PRO A 15 -0.94 0.27 -10.07
CA PRO A 15 -1.46 -0.92 -9.41
C PRO A 15 -0.48 -1.47 -8.36
N PHE A 16 -0.99 -2.04 -7.28
CA PHE A 16 -0.15 -2.57 -6.19
C PHE A 16 0.88 -3.59 -6.68
N TYR A 17 0.51 -4.50 -7.59
CA TYR A 17 1.43 -5.51 -8.13
C TYR A 17 2.64 -4.88 -8.85
N LYS A 18 2.48 -3.76 -9.56
CA LYS A 18 3.60 -3.08 -10.25
C LYS A 18 4.58 -2.46 -9.25
N SER A 19 4.05 -1.88 -8.17
CA SER A 19 4.90 -1.38 -7.10
C SER A 19 5.65 -2.51 -6.41
N ALA A 20 4.99 -3.66 -6.19
CA ALA A 20 5.61 -4.84 -5.62
C ALA A 20 6.71 -5.42 -6.53
N GLU A 21 6.45 -5.57 -7.83
CA GLU A 21 7.45 -6.00 -8.83
C GLU A 21 8.69 -5.10 -8.79
N PHE A 22 8.49 -3.78 -8.78
CA PHE A 22 9.58 -2.81 -8.70
C PHE A 22 10.44 -3.00 -7.43
N PHE A 23 9.81 -3.11 -6.25
CA PHE A 23 10.55 -3.35 -5.01
C PHE A 23 11.25 -4.71 -4.97
N ALA A 24 10.65 -5.74 -5.57
CA ALA A 24 11.26 -7.06 -5.65
C ALA A 24 12.54 -7.06 -6.51
N GLY A 25 12.70 -6.10 -7.42
CA GLY A 25 13.92 -5.96 -8.21
C GLY A 25 15.19 -5.61 -7.42
N PHE A 26 15.06 -5.05 -6.21
CA PHE A 26 16.23 -4.58 -5.45
C PHE A 26 16.17 -4.82 -3.92
N ALA A 27 15.03 -5.22 -3.36
CA ALA A 27 14.88 -5.39 -1.91
C ALA A 27 14.50 -6.82 -1.53
N SER A 28 15.37 -7.50 -0.78
CA SER A 28 15.04 -8.79 -0.14
C SER A 28 14.06 -8.65 1.01
N PHE A 29 14.08 -7.52 1.70
CA PHE A 29 13.17 -7.17 2.78
C PHE A 29 12.59 -5.79 2.57
N LEU A 30 11.29 -5.67 2.82
CA LEU A 30 10.52 -4.46 2.61
C LEU A 30 9.67 -4.16 3.85
N ILE A 31 9.86 -2.99 4.43
CA ILE A 31 8.96 -2.46 5.46
C ILE A 31 8.11 -1.38 4.80
N LEU A 32 6.80 -1.45 4.99
CA LEU A 32 5.83 -0.69 4.24
C LEU A 32 4.67 -0.24 5.12
N GLU A 33 4.33 1.04 5.04
CA GLU A 33 3.18 1.61 5.74
C GLU A 33 2.02 1.86 4.77
N PHE A 34 0.90 1.18 5.01
CA PHE A 34 -0.32 1.26 4.23
C PHE A 34 -1.38 2.08 5.01
N PRO A 35 -1.70 3.31 4.58
CA PRO A 35 -2.82 4.05 5.15
C PRO A 35 -4.12 3.50 4.58
N THR A 36 -5.06 3.13 5.45
CA THR A 36 -6.38 2.64 5.01
C THR A 36 -7.25 3.80 4.50
N ARG A 37 -8.40 3.49 3.91
CA ARG A 37 -9.36 4.51 3.47
C ARG A 37 -9.89 5.40 4.59
N GLU A 38 -9.83 4.93 5.83
CA GLU A 38 -10.26 5.66 7.01
C GLU A 38 -9.20 6.67 7.52
N ASP A 39 -7.99 6.63 6.95
CA ASP A 39 -6.96 7.63 7.28
C ASP A 39 -7.40 9.02 6.80
N THR A 40 -7.29 10.00 7.69
CA THR A 40 -7.75 11.39 7.45
C THR A 40 -7.12 12.02 6.22
N TRP A 41 -5.88 11.64 5.89
CA TRP A 41 -5.20 12.10 4.70
C TRP A 41 -5.75 11.44 3.43
N VAL A 42 -6.02 10.13 3.47
CA VAL A 42 -6.64 9.40 2.35
C VAL A 42 -8.04 9.94 2.09
N GLN A 43 -8.85 10.14 3.12
CA GLN A 43 -10.16 10.77 3.00
C GLN A 43 -10.05 12.17 2.38
N SER A 44 -9.12 13.01 2.85
CA SER A 44 -8.89 14.36 2.29
C SER A 44 -8.52 14.32 0.80
N LEU A 45 -7.72 13.35 0.38
CA LEU A 45 -7.32 13.18 -1.01
C LEU A 45 -8.47 12.67 -1.90
N LEU A 46 -9.28 11.73 -1.39
CA LEU A 46 -10.48 11.25 -2.08
C LEU A 46 -11.53 12.35 -2.25
N VAL A 47 -11.75 13.17 -1.21
CA VAL A 47 -12.66 14.32 -1.26
C VAL A 47 -12.22 15.35 -2.30
N ARG A 48 -10.91 15.55 -2.51
CA ARG A 48 -10.40 16.43 -3.58
C ARG A 48 -10.61 15.85 -4.98
N LYS A 49 -10.70 14.52 -5.11
CA LYS A 49 -10.91 13.80 -6.38
C LYS A 49 -12.38 13.42 -6.62
N ARG A 50 -13.34 14.20 -6.10
CA ARG A 50 -14.81 13.96 -6.06
C ARG A 50 -15.39 13.02 -7.12
N GLU A 51 -15.17 13.28 -8.40
CA GLU A 51 -15.76 12.50 -9.52
C GLU A 51 -15.11 11.12 -9.74
N PHE A 52 -13.90 10.92 -9.24
CA PHE A 52 -13.11 9.70 -9.39
C PHE A 52 -13.07 8.84 -8.12
N ILE A 53 -13.87 9.14 -7.10
CA ILE A 53 -13.81 8.42 -5.81
C ILE A 53 -14.05 6.90 -5.95
N ASN A 54 -14.95 6.51 -6.86
CA ASN A 54 -15.25 5.11 -7.18
C ASN A 54 -14.10 4.43 -7.96
N TYR A 55 -13.25 5.19 -8.66
CA TYR A 55 -12.05 4.62 -9.29
C TYR A 55 -11.01 4.16 -8.27
N PHE A 56 -11.15 4.56 -7.00
CA PHE A 56 -10.27 4.13 -5.92
C PHE A 56 -10.83 2.94 -5.14
N ASP A 57 -11.91 2.28 -5.55
CA ASP A 57 -12.45 1.11 -4.82
C ASP A 57 -11.44 -0.05 -4.71
N PHE A 58 -10.47 -0.10 -5.64
CA PHE A 58 -9.34 -1.02 -5.55
C PHE A 58 -8.40 -0.72 -4.37
N TYR A 59 -8.41 0.51 -3.84
CA TYR A 59 -7.57 0.94 -2.73
C TYR A 59 -8.17 0.44 -1.41
N ASN A 60 -7.89 -0.82 -1.12
CA ASN A 60 -8.21 -1.45 0.15
C ASN A 60 -7.09 -2.43 0.51
N GLU A 61 -7.12 -2.86 1.76
CA GLU A 61 -6.12 -3.75 2.35
C GLU A 61 -6.01 -5.09 1.61
N GLU A 62 -7.14 -5.70 1.24
CA GLU A 62 -7.20 -6.99 0.56
C GLU A 62 -6.50 -6.93 -0.81
N ASN A 63 -6.81 -5.92 -1.62
CA ASN A 63 -6.17 -5.71 -2.92
C ASN A 63 -4.70 -5.35 -2.81
N PHE A 64 -4.33 -4.58 -1.77
CA PHE A 64 -2.94 -4.30 -1.46
C PHE A 64 -2.18 -5.61 -1.17
N GLU A 65 -2.69 -6.43 -0.26
CA GLU A 65 -2.09 -7.71 0.09
C GLU A 65 -2.03 -8.65 -1.13
N ASN A 66 -3.11 -8.77 -1.90
CA ASN A 66 -3.15 -9.59 -3.11
C ASN A 66 -2.11 -9.16 -4.16
N GLY A 67 -1.85 -7.85 -4.30
CA GLY A 67 -0.81 -7.35 -5.20
C GLY A 67 0.60 -7.66 -4.70
N TYR A 68 0.85 -7.48 -3.41
CA TYR A 68 2.17 -7.70 -2.81
C TYR A 68 2.51 -9.18 -2.61
N LEU A 69 1.52 -10.03 -2.34
CA LEU A 69 1.68 -11.47 -2.17
C LEU A 69 2.18 -12.19 -3.43
N GLN A 70 2.12 -11.56 -4.60
CA GLN A 70 2.71 -12.11 -5.83
C GLN A 70 4.23 -12.18 -5.77
N PHE A 71 4.87 -11.18 -5.15
CA PHE A 71 6.33 -11.02 -5.12
C PHE A 71 6.95 -11.13 -3.72
N PHE A 72 6.14 -10.95 -2.68
CA PHE A 72 6.57 -10.95 -1.30
C PHE A 72 5.73 -11.90 -0.43
N LYS A 73 6.28 -12.29 0.71
CA LYS A 73 5.61 -12.95 1.81
C LYS A 73 5.43 -11.94 2.95
N ILE A 74 4.23 -11.88 3.53
CA ILE A 74 3.97 -11.08 4.72
C ILE A 74 4.57 -11.82 5.93
N ILE A 75 5.59 -11.22 6.55
CA ILE A 75 6.24 -11.76 7.76
C ILE A 75 5.56 -11.21 9.01
N LYS A 76 5.24 -9.92 9.02
CA LYS A 76 4.52 -9.27 10.10
C LYS A 76 3.58 -8.21 9.56
N LYS A 77 2.44 -8.05 10.23
CA LYS A 77 1.44 -7.03 9.97
C LYS A 77 1.01 -6.46 11.31
N GLU A 78 1.02 -5.14 11.45
CA GLU A 78 0.68 -4.46 12.70
C GLU A 78 -0.10 -3.19 12.41
N LYS A 79 -1.30 -3.04 12.98
CA LYS A 79 -2.04 -1.78 12.93
C LYS A 79 -1.38 -0.81 13.91
N ILE A 80 -1.06 0.40 13.45
CA ILE A 80 -0.42 1.43 14.28
C ILE A 80 -1.49 2.06 15.18
N SER A 81 -1.41 1.83 16.49
CA SER A 81 -2.35 2.36 17.47
C SER A 81 -2.44 3.89 17.40
N GLY A 82 -3.67 4.42 17.39
CA GLY A 82 -3.91 5.85 17.24
C GLY A 82 -3.88 6.35 15.79
N SER A 83 -3.79 5.45 14.81
CA SER A 83 -3.90 5.78 13.39
C SER A 83 -4.69 4.72 12.62
N GLU A 84 -5.12 5.08 11.42
CA GLU A 84 -5.78 4.16 10.48
C GLU A 84 -4.77 3.58 9.48
N ARG A 85 -3.56 3.29 9.96
CA ARG A 85 -2.44 2.80 9.15
C ARG A 85 -1.97 1.42 9.61
N ILE A 86 -1.45 0.66 8.67
CA ILE A 86 -0.97 -0.71 8.87
C ILE A 86 0.48 -0.77 8.42
N LEU A 87 1.35 -1.25 9.32
CA LEU A 87 2.74 -1.53 9.03
C LEU A 87 2.90 -2.98 8.62
N TYR A 88 3.51 -3.18 7.46
CA TYR A 88 3.84 -4.48 6.89
C TYR A 88 5.36 -4.68 6.90
N PHE A 89 5.79 -5.84 7.38
CA PHE A 89 7.13 -6.35 7.16
C PHE A 89 7.03 -7.53 6.20
N LEU A 90 7.68 -7.38 5.04
CA LEU A 90 7.58 -8.27 3.90
C LEU A 90 8.96 -8.79 3.52
N GLU A 91 9.02 -10.05 3.09
CA GLU A 91 10.22 -10.71 2.58
C GLU A 91 10.00 -11.14 1.13
N ARG A 92 10.97 -10.88 0.26
CA ARG A 92 10.86 -11.20 -1.17
C ARG A 92 10.78 -12.71 -1.39
N LYS A 93 9.85 -13.14 -2.24
CA LYS A 93 9.79 -14.51 -2.74
C LYS A 93 10.83 -14.66 -3.85
N PHE A 94 11.98 -15.26 -3.50
CA PHE A 94 13.08 -15.67 -4.38
C PHE A 94 13.88 -14.53 -5.04
#